data_AF-A0A7Y3H642-F1
#
_entry.id   AF-A0A7Y3H642-F1
#
_cell.length_a   1.000
_cell.length_b   1.000
_cell.length_c   1.000
_cell.angle_alpha   90.00
_cell.angle_beta   90.00
_cell.angle_gamma   90.00
#
_symmetry.space_group_name_H-M   'P 1'
#
loop_
_entity.id
_entity.type
_entity.pdbx_description
1 polymer ?
#
loop_
_entity_poly.entity_id
_entity_poly.type
_entity_poly.pdbx_seq_one_letter_code
_entity_poly.pdbx_strand_id
1 'polypeptide(L)'
;MGNSDDPTPEAGTIRWTGTDFEGFDGTSWVSFTTTQDSRLVDIDNNKYETVTIGTQIWMAENLRVTRFNDGTPIPIVTDNADWLNTTTPAMTWFFNGEWGTDDA
;
A
#
# COMPACT_ATOMS: atom_id res chain seq x y z
N MET A 1 17.33 -24.88 22.85
CA MET A 1 17.37 -23.42 22.64
C MET A 1 18.52 -23.17 21.69
N GLY A 2 18.22 -22.79 20.44
CA GLY A 2 19.23 -22.60 19.38
C GLY A 2 20.18 -21.44 19.70
N ASN A 3 21.44 -21.59 19.31
CA ASN A 3 22.47 -20.58 19.49
C ASN A 3 22.30 -19.50 18.41
N SER A 4 22.30 -18.22 18.78
CA SER A 4 22.23 -17.11 17.83
C SER A 4 23.47 -16.98 16.94
N ASP A 5 24.59 -17.57 17.37
CA ASP A 5 25.87 -17.58 16.63
C ASP A 5 26.00 -18.80 15.70
N ASP A 6 24.94 -19.60 15.56
CA ASP A 6 24.92 -20.75 14.66
C ASP A 6 24.84 -20.28 13.19
N PRO A 7 25.75 -20.73 12.29
CA PRO A 7 25.63 -20.44 10.87
C PRO A 7 24.36 -21.03 10.23
N THR A 8 23.67 -21.95 10.91
CA THR A 8 22.44 -22.62 10.49
C THR A 8 21.35 -22.54 11.57
N PRO A 9 20.74 -21.36 11.79
CA PRO A 9 19.71 -21.21 12.82
C PRO A 9 18.48 -22.08 12.54
N GLU A 10 17.92 -22.70 13.58
CA GLU A 10 16.64 -23.39 13.50
C GLU A 10 15.48 -22.37 13.52
N ALA A 11 14.36 -22.68 12.86
CA ALA A 11 13.15 -21.86 12.95
C ALA A 11 12.73 -21.71 14.42
N GLY A 12 12.46 -20.47 14.85
CA GLY A 12 12.20 -20.11 16.24
C GLY A 12 13.43 -19.66 17.04
N THR A 13 14.62 -19.61 16.43
CA THR A 13 15.79 -18.97 17.06
C THR A 13 15.57 -17.47 17.17
N ILE A 14 15.88 -16.87 18.33
CA ILE A 14 15.76 -15.42 18.57
C ILE A 14 17.16 -14.83 18.76
N ARG A 15 17.43 -13.65 18.17
CA ARG A 15 18.67 -12.89 18.36
C ARG A 15 18.41 -11.43 18.70
N TRP A 16 19.41 -10.79 19.29
CA TRP A 16 19.49 -9.34 19.49
C TRP A 16 20.52 -8.76 18.52
N THR A 17 20.14 -7.76 17.73
CA THR A 17 21.04 -7.12 16.73
C THR A 17 21.78 -5.90 17.26
N GLY A 18 21.53 -5.49 18.49
CA GLY A 18 21.99 -4.20 19.04
C GLY A 18 20.92 -3.11 19.04
N THR A 19 19.92 -3.24 18.16
CA THR A 19 18.79 -2.30 18.06
C THR A 19 17.44 -2.97 18.04
N ASP A 20 17.38 -4.28 17.80
CA ASP A 20 16.13 -5.01 17.62
C ASP A 20 16.23 -6.48 18.05
N PHE A 21 15.09 -7.04 18.46
CA PHE A 21 14.90 -8.48 18.63
C PHE A 21 14.32 -9.07 17.35
N GLU A 22 15.02 -10.04 16.78
CA GLU A 22 14.60 -10.73 15.56
C GLU A 22 14.43 -12.22 15.83
N GLY A 23 13.41 -12.83 15.21
CA GLY A 23 13.20 -14.28 15.20
C GLY A 23 13.46 -14.88 13.81
N PHE A 24 14.10 -16.04 13.73
CA PHE A 24 14.30 -16.77 12.48
C PHE A 24 13.06 -17.59 12.13
N ASP A 25 12.44 -17.36 10.98
CA ASP A 25 11.24 -18.08 10.53
C ASP A 25 11.54 -19.41 9.80
N GLY A 26 12.82 -19.77 9.67
CA GLY A 26 13.30 -20.90 8.89
C GLY A 26 13.94 -20.50 7.55
N THR A 27 13.71 -19.27 7.10
CA THR A 27 14.28 -18.72 5.84
C THR A 27 14.99 -17.40 6.09
N SER A 28 14.48 -16.56 6.98
CA SER A 28 14.97 -15.21 7.24
C SER A 28 14.80 -14.78 8.70
N TRP A 29 15.59 -13.79 9.11
CA TRP A 29 15.41 -13.10 10.38
C TRP A 29 14.33 -12.04 10.23
N VAL A 30 13.32 -12.09 11.10
CA VAL A 30 12.16 -11.22 11.10
C VAL A 30 12.14 -10.40 12.37
N SER A 31 12.08 -9.08 12.23
CA SER A 31 11.96 -8.13 13.33
C SER A 31 10.66 -8.31 14.12
N PHE A 32 10.75 -8.28 15.45
CA PHE A 32 9.60 -8.24 16.35
C PHE A 32 9.19 -6.84 16.76
N THR A 33 10.06 -5.85 16.57
CA THR A 33 9.77 -4.46 16.94
C THR A 33 9.46 -3.56 15.76
N THR A 34 9.68 -4.02 14.52
CA THR A 34 9.17 -3.32 13.35
C THR A 34 7.66 -3.35 13.44
N THR A 35 7.05 -2.18 13.51
CA THR A 35 5.63 -2.05 13.28
C THR A 35 5.42 -2.46 11.83
N GLN A 36 4.87 -3.65 11.59
CA GLN A 36 4.33 -3.99 10.29
C GLN A 36 3.36 -2.86 9.96
N ASP A 37 3.63 -2.16 8.86
CA ASP A 37 2.76 -1.10 8.37
C ASP A 37 1.42 -1.76 8.04
N SER A 38 0.47 -1.69 8.98
CA SER A 38 -0.83 -2.36 8.89
C SER A 38 -1.78 -1.64 7.91
N ARG A 39 -1.30 -0.61 7.24
CA ARG A 39 -2.06 0.12 6.24
C ARG A 39 -2.29 -0.75 5.02
N LEU A 40 -3.50 -0.65 4.48
CA LEU A 40 -3.80 -1.24 3.19
C LEU A 40 -2.95 -0.52 2.13
N VAL A 41 -2.26 -1.27 1.29
CA VAL A 41 -1.43 -0.75 0.21
C VAL A 41 -2.00 -1.18 -1.13
N ASP A 42 -2.25 -0.24 -2.04
CA ASP A 42 -2.71 -0.57 -3.39
C ASP A 42 -1.56 -0.86 -4.38
N ILE A 43 -1.91 -1.15 -5.64
CA ILE A 43 -0.94 -1.48 -6.68
C ILE A 43 0.05 -0.34 -6.95
N ASP A 44 -0.35 0.92 -6.73
CA ASP A 44 0.42 2.16 -6.88
C ASP A 44 1.22 2.53 -5.63
N ASN A 45 1.24 1.64 -4.64
CA ASN A 45 1.91 1.86 -3.36
C ASN A 45 1.30 3.04 -2.58
N ASN A 46 0.05 3.43 -2.86
CA ASN A 46 -0.68 4.31 -1.97
C ASN A 46 -1.06 3.54 -0.71
N LYS A 47 -0.83 4.17 0.43
CA LYS A 47 -1.18 3.62 1.75
C LYS A 47 -2.45 4.27 2.24
N TYR A 48 -3.33 3.47 2.83
CA TYR A 48 -4.62 3.91 3.32
C TYR A 48 -4.79 3.54 4.79
N GLU A 49 -5.31 4.48 5.54
CA GLU A 49 -5.79 4.19 6.89
C GLU A 49 -7.02 3.27 6.83
N THR A 50 -7.15 2.41 7.84
CA THR A 50 -8.28 1.49 7.95
C THR A 50 -9.00 1.66 9.28
N VAL A 51 -10.32 1.50 9.26
CA VAL A 51 -11.18 1.56 10.46
C VAL A 51 -11.99 0.28 10.59
N THR A 52 -12.07 -0.25 11.81
CA THR A 52 -12.92 -1.42 12.10
C THR A 52 -14.34 -0.94 12.40
N ILE A 53 -15.32 -1.42 11.63
CA ILE A 53 -16.74 -1.15 11.85
C ILE A 53 -17.47 -2.48 11.96
N GLY A 54 -17.97 -2.79 13.16
CA GLY A 54 -18.52 -4.10 13.47
C GLY A 54 -17.42 -5.17 13.44
N THR A 55 -17.58 -6.18 12.58
CA THR A 55 -16.61 -7.27 12.37
C THR A 55 -15.75 -7.10 11.11
N GLN A 56 -15.95 -6.01 10.36
CA GLN A 56 -15.27 -5.78 9.09
C GLN A 56 -14.29 -4.61 9.21
N ILE A 57 -13.19 -4.69 8.47
CA ILE A 57 -12.20 -3.63 8.32
C ILE A 57 -12.52 -2.87 7.03
N TRP A 58 -12.66 -1.55 7.14
CA TRP A 58 -12.99 -0.65 6.04
C TRP A 58 -11.83 0.31 5.80
N MET A 59 -11.72 0.81 4.56
CA MET A 59 -10.83 1.94 4.27
C MET A 59 -11.41 3.22 4.90
N ALA A 60 -10.55 4.03 5.50
CA ALA A 60 -10.92 5.35 6.03
C ALA A 60 -10.95 6.43 4.93
N GLU A 61 -10.39 6.12 3.76
CA GLU A 61 -10.17 7.03 2.64
C GLU A 61 -10.62 6.37 1.32
N ASN A 62 -10.90 7.19 0.31
CA ASN A 62 -11.25 6.71 -1.03
C ASN A 62 -10.04 6.12 -1.75
N LEU A 63 -10.25 5.05 -2.50
CA LEU A 63 -9.25 4.44 -3.37
C LEU A 63 -8.82 5.42 -4.49
N ARG A 64 -7.50 5.57 -4.69
CA ARG A 64 -6.87 6.50 -5.66
C ARG A 64 -5.88 5.80 -6.59
N VAL A 65 -6.24 4.61 -7.09
CA VAL A 65 -5.43 3.87 -8.07
C VAL A 65 -5.47 4.52 -9.45
N THR A 66 -4.37 4.36 -10.17
CA THR A 66 -4.12 4.82 -11.54
C THR A 66 -3.87 3.65 -12.50
N ARG A 67 -3.95 2.41 -12.00
CA ARG A 67 -3.77 1.18 -12.76
C ARG A 67 -4.84 0.16 -12.43
N PHE A 68 -5.20 -0.64 -13.42
CA PHE A 68 -6.01 -1.84 -13.24
C PHE A 68 -5.24 -2.91 -12.46
N ASN A 69 -5.94 -3.96 -12.03
CA ASN A 69 -5.36 -5.09 -11.30
C ASN A 69 -4.31 -5.89 -12.09
N ASP A 70 -4.32 -5.78 -13.42
CA ASP A 70 -3.32 -6.36 -14.33
C ASP A 70 -2.09 -5.46 -14.53
N GLY A 71 -2.09 -4.26 -13.93
CA GLY A 71 -1.04 -3.26 -14.06
C GLY A 71 -1.21 -2.31 -15.25
N THR A 72 -2.22 -2.49 -16.09
CA THR A 72 -2.50 -1.59 -17.22
C THR A 72 -2.88 -0.20 -16.68
N PRO A 73 -2.27 0.90 -17.17
CA PRO A 73 -2.65 2.26 -16.77
C PRO A 73 -4.10 2.58 -17.10
N ILE A 74 -4.77 3.29 -16.19
CA ILE A 74 -6.09 3.87 -16.41
C ILE A 74 -5.87 5.27 -17.03
N PRO A 75 -6.30 5.53 -18.28
CA PRO A 75 -6.12 6.83 -18.91
C PRO A 75 -6.83 7.94 -18.11
N ILE A 76 -6.15 9.08 -17.94
CA ILE A 76 -6.75 10.30 -17.39
C ILE A 76 -7.30 11.12 -18.56
N VAL A 77 -8.60 11.37 -18.56
CA VAL A 77 -9.27 12.14 -19.62
C VAL A 77 -9.95 13.35 -19.01
N THR A 78 -9.43 14.55 -19.30
CA THR A 78 -9.92 15.82 -18.73
C THR A 78 -10.73 16.65 -19.74
N ASP A 79 -10.57 16.40 -21.03
CA ASP A 79 -11.31 17.08 -22.10
C ASP A 79 -12.67 16.40 -22.36
N ASN A 80 -13.71 17.22 -22.53
CA ASN A 80 -15.08 16.71 -22.70
C ASN A 80 -15.28 16.04 -24.06
N ALA A 81 -14.62 16.49 -25.13
CA ALA A 81 -14.69 15.85 -26.44
C ALA A 81 -13.94 14.52 -26.43
N ASP A 82 -12.79 14.45 -25.76
CA ASP A 82 -12.06 13.18 -25.58
C ASP A 82 -12.87 12.20 -24.71
N TRP A 83 -13.53 12.69 -23.66
CA TRP A 83 -14.42 11.87 -22.82
C TRP A 83 -15.59 11.30 -23.61
N LEU A 84 -16.23 12.10 -24.46
CA LEU A 84 -17.33 11.67 -25.32
C LEU A 84 -16.93 10.57 -26.32
N ASN A 85 -15.66 10.57 -26.75
CA ASN A 85 -15.13 9.59 -27.70
C ASN A 85 -14.48 8.37 -27.02
N THR A 86 -14.33 8.38 -25.70
CA THR A 86 -13.67 7.31 -24.96
C THR A 86 -14.55 6.06 -24.89
N THR A 87 -14.06 4.94 -25.45
CA THR A 87 -14.74 3.64 -25.45
C THR A 87 -14.12 2.62 -24.49
N THR A 88 -12.97 2.97 -23.91
CA THR A 88 -12.24 2.18 -22.91
C THR A 88 -12.43 2.78 -21.53
N PRO A 89 -12.29 2.02 -20.43
CA PRO A 89 -12.41 2.63 -19.11
C PRO A 89 -11.31 3.68 -18.90
N ALA A 90 -11.70 4.83 -18.37
CA ALA A 90 -10.85 5.98 -18.11
C ALA A 90 -11.26 6.63 -16.78
N MET A 91 -10.39 7.46 -16.22
CA MET A 91 -10.65 8.21 -14.99
C MET A 91 -10.53 9.71 -15.20
N THR A 92 -11.20 10.47 -14.34
CA THR A 92 -11.03 11.91 -14.22
C THR A 92 -11.26 12.32 -12.76
N TRP A 93 -10.74 13.49 -12.39
CA TRP A 93 -10.95 14.07 -11.07
C TRP A 93 -12.10 15.07 -11.12
N PHE A 94 -12.85 15.21 -10.02
CA PHE A 94 -13.83 16.30 -9.90
C PHE A 94 -13.10 17.65 -10.05
N PHE A 95 -13.61 18.53 -10.92
CA PHE A 95 -12.96 19.79 -11.37
C PHE A 95 -11.63 19.64 -12.14
N ASN A 96 -11.29 18.48 -12.73
CA ASN A 96 -10.08 18.32 -13.55
C ASN A 96 -8.76 18.75 -12.85
N GLY A 97 -8.74 18.81 -11.50
CA GLY A 97 -7.60 19.33 -10.74
C GLY A 97 -7.50 20.86 -10.66
N GLU A 98 -8.41 21.60 -11.31
CA GLU A 98 -8.51 23.05 -11.21
C GLU A 98 -9.35 23.43 -9.98
N TRP A 99 -8.67 23.54 -8.84
CA TRP A 99 -9.20 24.35 -7.75
C TRP A 99 -9.22 25.78 -8.27
N GLY A 100 -10.41 26.37 -8.37
CA GLY A 100 -10.60 27.70 -8.96
C GLY A 100 -9.51 28.68 -8.50
N THR A 101 -8.75 29.20 -9.46
CA THR A 101 -8.01 30.43 -9.29
C THR A 101 -9.04 31.56 -9.20
N ASP A 102 -9.71 31.67 -8.05
CA ASP A 102 -10.32 32.93 -7.62
C ASP A 102 -9.19 33.84 -7.17
N ASP A 103 -8.47 34.41 -8.14
CA ASP A 103 -7.67 35.62 -7.96
C ASP A 103 -7.25 36.17 -9.33
N ALA A 104 -8.09 37.08 -9.87
CA ALA A 104 -7.72 38.22 -10.71
C ALA A 104 -8.83 39.27 -10.69
#